data_AF-A0A952GUF8-F1
#
_entry.id   AF-A0A952GUF8-F1
#
_cell.length_a   1.000
_cell.length_b   1.000
_cell.length_c   1.000
_cell.angle_alpha   90.00
_cell.angle_beta   90.00
_cell.angle_gamma   90.00
#
_symmetry.space_group_name_H-M   'P 1'
#
loop_
_entity.id
_entity.type
_entity.pdbx_description
1 polymer ?
#
loop_
_entity_poly.entity_id
_entity_poly.type
_entity_poly.pdbx_seq_one_letter_code
_entity_poly.pdbx_strand_id
1 'polypeptide(L)'
;AVIVGIGIVPAVGPLLAAGAAGANGVDVDEFCRTSLPDVYAIGDCAAFACAYADGTVMRVESVQNANDMATCVAKAVCGDAQPYHAFPWFWSNQYDLRLQTAGLSVGYDQTVVRGDPAQRSFSVVYLKGGRVIALDCVNAVKDYVQGRKLVEARATPEVAQLADAGVALKELL
;
A
#
# COMPACT_ATOMS: atom_id res chain seq x y z
N ALA A 1 2.95 -25.51 20.71
CA ALA A 1 1.88 -24.64 20.20
C ALA A 1 1.98 -24.59 18.67
N VAL A 2 0.87 -24.33 17.97
CA VAL A 2 0.85 -24.17 16.50
C VAL A 2 0.45 -22.73 16.17
N ILE A 3 1.18 -22.09 15.26
CA ILE A 3 0.89 -20.76 14.71
C ILE A 3 0.66 -20.92 13.21
N VAL A 4 -0.44 -20.38 12.68
CA VAL A 4 -0.82 -20.48 11.26
C VAL A 4 -0.80 -19.09 10.62
N GLY A 5 0.04 -18.91 9.60
CA GLY A 5 0.20 -17.65 8.86
C GLY A 5 0.36 -17.90 7.36
N ILE A 6 -0.73 -18.28 6.70
CA ILE A 6 -0.75 -18.70 5.29
C ILE A 6 -1.72 -17.85 4.43
N GLY A 7 -2.09 -16.68 4.92
CA GLY A 7 -3.14 -15.83 4.34
C GLY A 7 -4.53 -16.11 4.94
N ILE A 8 -5.47 -15.18 4.70
CA ILE A 8 -6.86 -15.27 5.15
C ILE A 8 -7.82 -15.40 3.96
N VAL A 9 -8.98 -15.99 4.22
CA VAL A 9 -10.12 -15.96 3.29
C VAL A 9 -11.06 -14.83 3.72
N PRO A 10 -11.36 -13.85 2.85
CA PRO A 10 -12.29 -12.77 3.19
C PRO A 10 -13.67 -13.32 3.60
N ALA A 11 -14.21 -12.83 4.71
CA ALA A 11 -15.52 -13.22 5.22
C ALA A 11 -16.66 -12.54 4.44
N VAL A 12 -16.82 -12.87 3.16
CA VAL A 12 -17.73 -12.18 2.22
C VAL A 12 -18.92 -13.01 1.75
N GLY A 13 -19.07 -14.23 2.27
CA GLY A 13 -20.09 -15.20 1.84
C GLY A 13 -21.52 -14.62 1.73
N PRO A 14 -22.04 -13.90 2.74
CA PRO A 14 -23.38 -13.31 2.66
C PRO A 14 -23.55 -12.27 1.54
N LEU A 15 -22.52 -11.45 1.27
CA LEU A 15 -22.55 -10.43 0.21
C LEU A 15 -22.57 -11.10 -1.17
N LEU A 16 -21.72 -12.10 -1.39
CA LEU A 16 -21.70 -12.85 -2.64
C LEU A 16 -23.01 -13.62 -2.87
N ALA A 17 -23.56 -14.23 -1.82
CA ALA A 17 -24.86 -14.91 -1.88
C ALA A 17 -26.02 -13.95 -2.18
N ALA A 18 -25.92 -12.68 -1.77
CA ALA A 18 -26.87 -11.63 -2.08
C ALA A 18 -26.70 -11.04 -3.50
N GLY A 19 -25.69 -11.47 -4.26
CA GLY A 19 -25.42 -11.02 -5.63
C GLY A 19 -24.40 -9.87 -5.73
N ALA A 20 -23.61 -9.60 -4.70
CA ALA A 20 -22.50 -8.66 -4.81
C ALA A 20 -21.44 -9.18 -5.79
N ALA A 21 -20.90 -8.29 -6.63
CA ALA A 21 -19.74 -8.58 -7.46
C ALA A 21 -18.49 -8.77 -6.58
N GLY A 22 -17.67 -9.75 -6.93
CA GLY A 22 -16.44 -10.03 -6.22
C GLY A 22 -15.91 -11.43 -6.51
N ALA A 23 -14.58 -11.55 -6.54
CA ALA A 23 -13.88 -12.82 -6.67
C ALA A 23 -12.94 -13.06 -5.47
N ASN A 24 -12.07 -12.10 -5.17
CA ASN A 24 -11.14 -12.14 -4.03
C ASN A 24 -11.52 -11.05 -3.01
N GLY A 25 -12.66 -11.24 -2.36
CA GLY A 25 -13.34 -10.21 -1.57
C GLY A 25 -14.61 -9.72 -2.25
N VAL A 26 -15.07 -8.52 -1.89
CA VAL A 26 -16.17 -7.82 -2.57
C VAL A 26 -15.61 -6.65 -3.34
N ASP A 27 -15.96 -6.55 -4.62
CA ASP A 27 -15.52 -5.45 -5.47
C ASP A 27 -16.24 -4.17 -5.03
N VAL A 28 -15.47 -3.09 -4.89
CA VAL A 28 -15.98 -1.76 -4.58
C VAL A 28 -15.42 -0.70 -5.51
N ASP A 29 -16.21 0.35 -5.69
CA ASP A 29 -15.78 1.54 -6.42
C ASP A 29 -14.94 2.49 -5.56
N GLU A 30 -14.57 3.65 -6.11
CA GLU A 30 -13.76 4.65 -5.43
C GLU A 30 -14.43 5.26 -4.18
N PHE A 31 -15.72 5.03 -3.95
CA PHE A 31 -16.43 5.44 -2.73
C PHE A 31 -16.72 4.26 -1.80
N CYS A 32 -16.05 3.13 -2.01
CA CYS A 32 -16.21 1.87 -1.28
C CYS A 32 -17.64 1.27 -1.38
N ARG A 33 -18.41 1.64 -2.42
CA ARG A 33 -19.74 1.07 -2.67
C ARG A 33 -19.61 -0.26 -3.37
N THR A 34 -20.40 -1.25 -2.93
CA THR A 34 -20.51 -2.53 -3.62
C THR A 34 -21.43 -2.41 -4.83
N SER A 35 -21.60 -3.51 -5.59
CA SER A 35 -22.65 -3.57 -6.64
C SER A 35 -24.07 -3.66 -6.09
N LEU A 36 -24.26 -3.87 -4.79
CA LEU A 36 -25.57 -3.88 -4.14
C LEU A 36 -25.95 -2.45 -3.72
N PRO A 37 -27.20 -2.01 -3.95
CA PRO A 37 -27.64 -0.66 -3.58
C PRO A 37 -27.53 -0.46 -2.07
N ASP A 38 -27.05 0.72 -1.67
CA ASP A 38 -26.92 1.16 -0.27
C ASP A 38 -25.99 0.29 0.61
N VAL A 39 -25.19 -0.61 0.00
CA VAL A 39 -24.26 -1.49 0.70
C VAL A 39 -22.83 -1.12 0.34
N TYR A 40 -22.01 -0.94 1.38
CA TYR A 40 -20.58 -0.65 1.30
C TYR A 40 -19.76 -1.85 1.81
N ALA A 41 -18.52 -1.97 1.36
CA ALA A 41 -17.54 -2.89 1.93
C ALA A 41 -16.21 -2.14 2.15
N ILE A 42 -15.55 -2.39 3.28
CA ILE A 42 -14.32 -1.68 3.68
C ILE A 42 -13.30 -2.64 4.33
N GLY A 43 -12.04 -2.23 4.33
CA GLY A 43 -10.95 -2.96 4.99
C GLY A 43 -10.60 -4.26 4.28
N ASP A 44 -10.20 -5.26 5.06
CA ASP A 44 -9.61 -6.51 4.55
C ASP A 44 -10.49 -7.28 3.58
N CYS A 45 -11.81 -7.05 3.52
CA CYS A 45 -12.70 -7.78 2.63
C CYS A 45 -12.99 -7.07 1.30
N ALA A 46 -12.61 -5.80 1.16
CA ALA A 46 -12.95 -4.97 0.02
C ALA A 46 -11.82 -4.95 -1.03
N ALA A 47 -12.17 -5.28 -2.27
CA ALA A 47 -11.28 -5.21 -3.42
C ALA A 47 -11.57 -3.92 -4.21
N PHE A 48 -10.55 -3.13 -4.48
CA PHE A 48 -10.70 -1.82 -5.13
C PHE A 48 -9.63 -1.61 -6.21
N ALA A 49 -9.94 -0.78 -7.20
CA ALA A 49 -8.97 -0.38 -8.21
C ALA A 49 -7.90 0.55 -7.60
N CYS A 50 -6.67 0.06 -7.48
CA CYS A 50 -5.59 0.82 -6.83
C CYS A 50 -4.82 1.68 -7.84
N ALA A 51 -4.87 3.00 -7.68
CA ALA A 51 -4.14 3.95 -8.53
C ALA A 51 -2.59 3.78 -8.45
N TYR A 52 -2.08 3.27 -7.33
CA TYR A 52 -0.66 2.96 -7.14
C TYR A 52 -0.25 1.60 -7.75
N ALA A 53 -1.22 0.80 -8.21
CA ALA A 53 -1.02 -0.46 -8.92
C ALA A 53 -1.56 -0.39 -10.35
N ASP A 54 -1.47 0.77 -11.00
CA ASP A 54 -1.92 1.01 -12.38
C ASP A 54 -3.40 0.64 -12.62
N GLY A 55 -4.26 0.83 -11.60
CA GLY A 55 -5.70 0.51 -11.68
C GLY A 55 -6.03 -0.97 -11.44
N THR A 56 -5.04 -1.80 -11.10
CA THR A 56 -5.27 -3.20 -10.76
C THR A 56 -6.22 -3.29 -9.56
N VAL A 57 -7.25 -4.13 -9.69
CA VAL A 57 -8.16 -4.45 -8.59
C VAL A 57 -7.43 -5.35 -7.60
N MET A 58 -7.33 -4.89 -6.36
CA MET A 58 -6.60 -5.60 -5.31
C MET A 58 -7.23 -5.38 -3.95
N ARG A 59 -6.75 -6.14 -2.96
CA ARG A 59 -7.17 -6.09 -1.57
C ARG A 59 -5.97 -5.77 -0.69
N VAL A 60 -6.15 -4.92 0.31
CA VAL A 60 -5.09 -4.50 1.22
C VAL A 60 -5.49 -4.84 2.66
N GLU A 61 -4.68 -5.68 3.31
CA GLU A 61 -4.86 -6.13 4.68
C GLU A 61 -4.01 -5.27 5.63
N SER A 62 -4.43 -4.01 5.83
CA SER A 62 -3.71 -3.09 6.72
C SER A 62 -4.65 -2.22 7.53
N VAL A 63 -4.20 -1.84 8.73
CA VAL A 63 -4.92 -0.91 9.61
C VAL A 63 -5.18 0.42 8.91
N GLN A 64 -4.21 0.93 8.13
CA GLN A 64 -4.41 2.17 7.39
C GLN A 64 -5.50 2.02 6.32
N ASN A 65 -5.47 0.95 5.51
CA ASN A 65 -6.49 0.72 4.50
C ASN A 65 -7.89 0.69 5.12
N ALA A 66 -8.06 -0.03 6.24
CA ALA A 66 -9.31 -0.09 6.96
C ALA A 66 -9.78 1.30 7.46
N ASN A 67 -8.89 2.08 8.07
CA ASN A 67 -9.23 3.42 8.58
C ASN A 67 -9.62 4.40 7.47
N ASP A 68 -8.90 4.38 6.35
CA ASP A 68 -9.11 5.33 5.26
C ASP A 68 -10.36 4.98 4.45
N MET A 69 -10.63 3.68 4.22
CA MET A 69 -11.90 3.23 3.65
C MET A 69 -13.09 3.54 4.58
N ALA A 70 -12.95 3.35 5.90
CA ALA A 70 -13.99 3.72 6.86
C ALA A 70 -14.31 5.21 6.80
N THR A 71 -13.28 6.07 6.72
CA THR A 71 -13.44 7.52 6.58
C THR A 71 -14.14 7.88 5.26
N CYS A 72 -13.77 7.24 4.15
CA CYS A 72 -14.42 7.42 2.85
C CYS A 72 -15.93 7.14 2.93
N VAL A 73 -16.31 5.97 3.48
CA VAL A 73 -17.73 5.58 3.62
C VAL A 73 -18.48 6.52 4.56
N ALA A 74 -17.91 6.86 5.71
CA ALA A 74 -18.56 7.76 6.67
C ALA A 74 -18.87 9.12 6.03
N LYS A 75 -17.93 9.68 5.27
CA LYS A 75 -18.15 10.93 4.52
C LYS A 75 -19.23 10.80 3.45
N ALA A 76 -19.21 9.70 2.67
CA ALA A 76 -20.23 9.44 1.66
C ALA A 76 -21.64 9.34 2.28
N VAL A 77 -21.79 8.63 3.40
CA VAL A 77 -23.05 8.51 4.15
C VAL A 77 -23.51 9.87 4.70
N CYS A 78 -22.59 10.75 5.08
CA CYS A 78 -22.90 12.12 5.52
C CYS A 78 -23.16 13.12 4.37
N GLY A 79 -23.13 12.69 3.11
CA GLY A 79 -23.39 13.54 1.95
C GLY A 79 -22.18 14.35 1.45
N ASP A 80 -20.97 14.05 1.93
CA ASP A 80 -19.70 14.63 1.47
C ASP A 80 -18.83 13.54 0.82
N ALA A 81 -19.32 12.91 -0.24
CA ALA A 81 -18.61 11.80 -0.88
C ALA A 81 -17.23 12.25 -1.39
N GLN A 82 -16.17 11.63 -0.87
CA GLN A 82 -14.78 11.85 -1.29
C GLN A 82 -14.16 10.52 -1.70
N PRO A 83 -13.49 10.44 -2.86
CA PRO A 83 -12.97 9.19 -3.35
C PRO A 83 -11.78 8.70 -2.52
N TYR A 84 -11.71 7.38 -2.34
CA TYR A 84 -10.62 6.68 -1.68
C TYR A 84 -9.38 6.64 -2.59
N HIS A 85 -8.39 7.46 -2.23
CA HIS A 85 -7.08 7.51 -2.90
C HIS A 85 -5.93 7.51 -1.89
N ALA A 86 -6.04 6.67 -0.86
CA ALA A 86 -5.04 6.65 0.18
C ALA A 86 -3.70 6.12 -0.33
N PHE A 87 -2.61 6.72 0.14
CA PHE A 87 -1.27 6.24 -0.13
C PHE A 87 -1.05 4.91 0.61
N PRO A 88 -0.71 3.80 -0.08
CA PRO A 88 -0.51 2.52 0.57
C PRO A 88 0.78 2.55 1.39
N TRP A 89 0.68 2.23 2.68
CA TRP A 89 1.84 2.06 3.54
C TRP A 89 1.58 0.99 4.59
N PHE A 90 2.67 0.44 5.13
CA PHE A 90 2.63 -0.64 6.11
C PHE A 90 3.79 -0.52 7.09
N TRP A 91 3.69 -1.23 8.23
CA TRP A 91 4.81 -1.37 9.15
C TRP A 91 4.84 -2.76 9.77
N SER A 92 6.04 -3.22 10.12
CA SER A 92 6.24 -4.44 10.88
C SER A 92 7.32 -4.21 11.94
N ASN A 93 7.14 -4.80 13.11
CA ASN A 93 8.13 -4.81 14.17
C ASN A 93 8.52 -6.25 14.46
N GLN A 94 9.81 -6.56 14.29
CA GLN A 94 10.36 -7.89 14.57
C GLN A 94 11.65 -7.69 15.35
N TYR A 95 11.65 -8.07 16.63
CA TYR A 95 12.74 -7.75 17.56
C TYR A 95 12.97 -6.22 17.64
N ASP A 96 14.22 -5.78 17.51
CA ASP A 96 14.67 -4.38 17.40
C ASP A 96 14.56 -3.82 15.97
N LEU A 97 14.06 -4.60 15.00
CA LEU A 97 13.88 -4.14 13.62
C LEU A 97 12.50 -3.50 13.44
N ARG A 98 12.52 -2.23 13.05
CA ARG A 98 11.32 -1.47 12.67
C ARG A 98 11.30 -1.32 11.14
N LEU A 99 10.44 -2.09 10.49
CA LEU A 99 10.20 -2.00 9.06
C LEU A 99 9.04 -1.02 8.80
N GLN A 100 9.24 -0.11 7.86
CA GLN A 100 8.18 0.72 7.30
C GLN A 100 8.21 0.63 5.78
N THR A 101 7.06 0.38 5.18
CA THR A 101 6.89 0.26 3.73
C THR A 101 6.10 1.45 3.22
N ALA A 102 6.57 2.08 2.14
CA ALA A 102 5.85 3.13 1.42
C ALA A 102 5.58 2.64 -0.02
N GLY A 103 4.34 2.69 -0.50
CA GLY A 103 3.99 2.24 -1.84
C GLY A 103 3.67 0.75 -1.94
N LEU A 104 3.60 0.25 -3.17
CA LEU A 104 3.36 -1.16 -3.49
C LEU A 104 4.50 -1.66 -4.38
N SER A 105 5.23 -2.68 -3.93
CA SER A 105 6.35 -3.24 -4.71
C SER A 105 5.89 -4.17 -5.82
N VAL A 106 4.62 -4.58 -5.86
CA VAL A 106 4.10 -5.52 -6.87
C VAL A 106 4.40 -5.05 -8.29
N GLY A 107 5.06 -5.91 -9.08
CA GLY A 107 5.40 -5.62 -10.46
C GLY A 107 6.66 -4.76 -10.65
N TYR A 108 7.51 -4.61 -9.62
CA TYR A 108 8.85 -4.05 -9.79
C TYR A 108 9.67 -4.86 -10.80
N ASP A 109 10.57 -4.20 -11.51
CA ASP A 109 11.57 -4.81 -12.40
C ASP A 109 13.01 -4.60 -11.94
N GLN A 110 13.24 -3.68 -10.99
CA GLN A 110 14.53 -3.41 -10.40
C GLN A 110 14.43 -3.05 -8.92
N THR A 111 15.45 -3.40 -8.14
CA THR A 111 15.62 -2.99 -6.74
C THR A 111 16.97 -2.32 -6.54
N VAL A 112 17.00 -1.32 -5.66
CA VAL A 112 18.22 -0.63 -5.24
C VAL A 112 18.35 -0.70 -3.73
N VAL A 113 19.43 -1.29 -3.23
CA VAL A 113 19.76 -1.27 -1.81
C VAL A 113 20.46 0.06 -1.49
N ARG A 114 19.98 0.73 -0.45
CA ARG A 114 20.47 2.02 0.03
C ARG A 114 20.87 1.87 1.50
N GLY A 115 22.14 2.09 1.81
CA GLY A 115 22.73 1.78 3.12
C GLY A 115 23.31 0.37 3.19
N ASP A 116 23.50 -0.15 4.40
CA ASP A 116 24.17 -1.44 4.64
C ASP A 116 23.28 -2.36 5.48
N PRO A 117 22.76 -3.47 4.90
CA PRO A 117 21.99 -4.47 5.64
C PRO A 117 22.73 -5.07 6.84
N ALA A 118 24.06 -5.14 6.82
CA ALA A 118 24.84 -5.64 7.95
C ALA A 118 24.73 -4.72 9.18
N GLN A 119 24.46 -3.42 8.98
CA GLN A 119 24.21 -2.46 10.07
C GLN A 119 22.77 -2.49 10.58
N ARG A 120 21.90 -3.37 10.04
CA ARG A 120 20.48 -3.46 10.42
C ARG A 120 19.72 -2.15 10.23
N SER A 121 20.22 -1.27 9.36
CA SER A 121 19.64 0.02 9.01
C SER A 121 19.88 0.31 7.54
N PHE A 122 18.85 0.12 6.72
CA PHE A 122 18.94 0.21 5.26
C PHE A 122 17.54 0.37 4.66
N SER A 123 17.50 0.75 3.38
CA SER A 123 16.28 0.77 2.59
C SER A 123 16.46 -0.05 1.30
N VAL A 124 15.37 -0.63 0.82
CA VAL A 124 15.26 -1.18 -0.54
C VAL A 124 14.29 -0.30 -1.30
N VAL A 125 14.76 0.33 -2.37
CA VAL A 125 13.95 1.12 -3.30
C VAL A 125 13.54 0.23 -4.46
N TYR A 126 12.24 0.13 -4.73
CA TYR A 126 11.68 -0.66 -5.82
C TYR A 126 11.33 0.24 -7.01
N LEU A 127 11.76 -0.17 -8.20
CA LEU A 127 11.50 0.53 -9.45
C LEU A 127 10.69 -0.33 -10.43
N LYS A 128 9.92 0.35 -11.28
CA LYS A 128 9.24 -0.22 -12.46
C LYS A 128 9.42 0.73 -13.64
N GLY A 129 10.16 0.31 -14.66
CA GLY A 129 10.50 1.13 -15.82
C GLY A 129 11.20 2.43 -15.41
N GLY A 130 12.12 2.34 -14.45
CA GLY A 130 12.86 3.48 -13.89
C GLY A 130 12.08 4.38 -12.93
N ARG A 131 10.78 4.16 -12.74
CA ARG A 131 9.96 4.92 -11.76
C ARG A 131 10.03 4.27 -10.38
N VAL A 132 10.21 5.07 -9.33
CA VAL A 132 10.10 4.60 -7.94
C VAL A 132 8.64 4.26 -7.63
N ILE A 133 8.36 3.00 -7.25
CA ILE A 133 7.00 2.52 -6.93
C ILE A 133 6.81 2.13 -5.47
N ALA A 134 7.90 1.79 -4.77
CA ALA A 134 7.86 1.49 -3.35
C ALA A 134 9.22 1.62 -2.67
N LEU A 135 9.20 1.66 -1.34
CA LEU A 135 10.36 1.49 -0.49
C LEU A 135 10.02 0.57 0.69
N ASP A 136 10.96 -0.31 1.04
CA ASP A 136 11.02 -0.95 2.36
C ASP A 136 12.17 -0.35 3.16
N CYS A 137 11.88 0.23 4.32
CA CYS A 137 12.85 0.93 5.16
C CYS A 137 12.98 0.22 6.50
N VAL A 138 14.12 -0.41 6.74
CA VAL A 138 14.45 -1.09 8.01
C VAL A 138 15.27 -0.12 8.86
N ASN A 139 14.72 0.30 10.00
CA ASN A 139 15.32 1.28 10.92
C ASN A 139 15.74 2.62 10.24
N ALA A 140 15.18 2.91 9.06
CA ALA A 140 15.53 4.05 8.22
C ALA A 140 14.32 5.00 8.03
N VAL A 141 13.77 5.51 9.14
CA VAL A 141 12.56 6.37 9.13
C VAL A 141 12.69 7.59 8.20
N LYS A 142 13.90 8.17 8.11
CA LYS A 142 14.18 9.30 7.21
C LYS A 142 13.91 8.93 5.75
N ASP A 143 14.34 7.75 5.33
CA ASP A 143 14.13 7.27 3.97
C ASP A 143 12.65 6.97 3.72
N TYR A 144 11.94 6.41 4.69
CA TYR A 144 10.48 6.19 4.57
C TYR A 144 9.74 7.51 4.31
N VAL A 145 9.99 8.54 5.13
CA VAL A 145 9.31 9.84 5.01
C VAL A 145 9.65 10.54 3.69
N GLN A 146 10.91 10.49 3.26
CA GLN A 146 11.34 11.16 2.03
C GLN A 146 10.96 10.36 0.78
N GLY A 147 11.15 9.05 0.81
CA GLY A 147 10.85 8.12 -0.28
C GLY A 147 9.37 8.05 -0.61
N ARG A 148 8.47 8.24 0.38
CA ARG A 148 7.03 8.42 0.11
C ARG A 148 6.76 9.48 -0.96
N LYS A 149 7.46 10.61 -0.92
CA LYS A 149 7.30 11.68 -1.91
C LYS A 149 7.72 11.23 -3.32
N LEU A 150 8.75 10.40 -3.42
CA LEU A 150 9.24 9.88 -4.70
C LEU A 150 8.20 8.93 -5.31
N VAL A 151 7.54 8.10 -4.48
CA VAL A 151 6.45 7.23 -4.91
C VAL A 151 5.23 8.06 -5.35
N GLU A 152 4.82 9.06 -4.57
CA GLU A 152 3.72 9.97 -4.92
C GLU A 152 3.99 10.71 -6.24
N ALA A 153 5.23 11.18 -6.45
CA ALA A 153 5.65 11.88 -7.66
C ALA A 153 5.94 10.93 -8.85
N ARG A 154 5.96 9.61 -8.63
CA ARG A 154 6.41 8.60 -9.62
C ARG A 154 7.79 8.94 -10.20
N ALA A 155 8.69 9.41 -9.33
CA ALA A 155 9.99 9.98 -9.71
C ALA A 155 10.88 8.95 -10.44
N THR A 156 11.75 9.44 -11.32
CA THR A 156 12.68 8.63 -12.14
C THR A 156 14.16 9.02 -11.91
N PRO A 157 14.63 9.03 -10.65
CA PRO A 157 16.01 9.43 -10.37
C PRO A 157 17.02 8.40 -10.88
N GLU A 158 18.27 8.85 -11.06
CA GLU A 158 19.37 7.97 -11.43
C GLU A 158 19.60 6.90 -10.36
N VAL A 159 19.76 5.65 -10.80
CA VAL A 159 19.93 4.48 -9.91
C VAL A 159 21.11 4.65 -8.96
N ALA A 160 22.21 5.23 -9.43
CA ALA A 160 23.38 5.50 -8.62
C ALA A 160 23.09 6.49 -7.48
N GLN A 161 22.23 7.49 -7.70
CA GLN A 161 21.85 8.46 -6.68
C GLN A 161 20.90 7.85 -5.64
N LEU A 162 20.02 6.95 -6.05
CA LEU A 162 19.17 6.19 -5.12
C LEU A 162 20.01 5.35 -4.14
N ALA A 163 21.06 4.70 -4.63
CA ALA A 163 21.94 3.85 -3.84
C ALA A 163 22.81 4.64 -2.85
N ASP A 164 23.14 5.89 -3.17
CA ASP A 164 24.01 6.74 -2.35
C ASP A 164 23.29 7.27 -1.10
N ALA A 165 23.49 6.59 0.03
CA ALA A 165 22.95 6.95 1.34
C ALA A 165 23.34 8.38 1.81
N GLY A 166 24.37 8.99 1.22
CA GLY A 166 24.82 10.36 1.50
C GLY A 166 23.90 11.44 0.90
N VAL A 167 23.20 11.15 -0.19
CA VAL A 167 22.27 12.09 -0.84
C VAL A 167 20.87 11.91 -0.27
N ALA A 168 20.20 12.97 0.20
CA ALA A 168 18.85 12.81 0.75
C ALA A 168 17.84 12.48 -0.35
N LEU A 169 16.97 11.48 -0.15
CA LEU A 169 15.99 11.08 -1.18
C LEU A 169 15.12 12.25 -1.66
N LYS A 170 14.77 13.18 -0.77
CA LYS A 170 13.98 14.39 -1.14
C LYS A 170 14.67 15.31 -2.17
N GLU A 171 15.98 15.19 -2.36
CA GLU A 171 16.77 15.96 -3.35
C GLU A 171 16.72 15.31 -4.74
N LEU A 172 16.13 14.12 -4.85
CA LEU A 172 15.98 13.33 -6.06
C LEU A 172 14.57 13.43 -6.68
N LEU A 173 13.79 14.43 -6.24
CA LEU A 173 12.47 14.77 -6.78
C LEU A 173 12.58 15.66 -8.01
#